data_AF-A0A9Q1J649-F1
#
_entry.id   AF-A0A9Q1J649-F1
#
_cell.length_a   1.000
_cell.length_b   1.000
_cell.length_c   1.000
_cell.angle_alpha   90.00
_cell.angle_beta   90.00
_cell.angle_gamma   90.00
#
_symmetry.space_group_name_H-M   'P 1'
#
loop_
_entity.id
_entity.type
_entity.pdbx_description
1 polymer ?
#
loop_
_entity_poly.entity_id
_entity_poly.type
_entity_poly.pdbx_seq_one_letter_code
_entity_poly.pdbx_strand_id
1 'polypeptide(L)'
;MVDSIKDDAQLKKLQEVLQFLYQQYHYSPKALRELRMLAQALEEKVLKPTNLRGARWLPYIHKATKILCTSYAVFVAHFEDQISPERTPQPSAAVLGRAKNIRKYLKCHKNV
;
A
#
# COMPACT_ATOMS: atom_id res chain seq x y z
N MET A 1 15.45 20.13 13.34
CA MET A 1 14.40 20.55 12.39
C MET A 1 13.74 19.35 11.71
N VAL A 2 14.50 18.45 11.06
CA VAL A 2 13.94 17.25 10.39
C VAL A 2 13.40 16.20 11.37
N ASP A 3 14.01 16.06 12.55
CA ASP A 3 13.53 15.11 13.58
C ASP A 3 12.22 15.54 14.23
N SER A 4 11.95 16.84 14.35
CA SER A 4 10.69 17.36 14.90
C SER A 4 9.48 16.99 14.03
N ILE A 5 9.69 16.75 12.74
CA ILE A 5 8.65 16.33 11.79
C ILE A 5 8.32 14.84 11.98
N LYS A 6 9.21 14.02 12.55
CA LYS A 6 8.96 12.57 12.76
C LYS A 6 7.74 12.30 13.63
N ASP A 7 7.46 13.22 14.55
CA ASP A 7 6.36 13.07 15.48
C ASP A 7 5.01 13.54 14.94
N ASP A 8 5.00 14.10 13.73
CA ASP A 8 3.78 14.48 13.04
C ASP A 8 2.84 13.28 12.84
N ALA A 9 1.58 13.48 13.20
CA ALA A 9 0.58 12.43 13.18
C ALA A 9 0.28 11.93 11.75
N GLN A 10 0.31 12.81 10.75
CA GLN A 10 0.08 12.42 9.35
C GLN A 10 1.25 11.61 8.81
N LEU A 11 2.48 12.01 9.14
CA LEU A 11 3.67 11.26 8.78
C LEU A 11 3.71 9.88 9.43
N LYS A 12 3.36 9.77 10.72
CA LYS A 12 3.23 8.46 11.40
C LYS A 12 2.18 7.58 10.71
N LYS A 13 1.04 8.16 10.30
CA LYS A 13 -0.01 7.43 9.59
C LYS A 13 0.45 6.96 8.21
N LEU A 14 1.17 7.81 7.47
CA LEU A 14 1.76 7.43 6.19
C LEU A 14 2.75 6.28 6.35
N GLN A 15 3.64 6.34 7.34
CA GLN A 15 4.59 5.26 7.63
C GLN A 15 3.88 3.94 7.94
N GLU A 16 2.80 3.97 8.73
CA GLU A 16 1.98 2.80 9.04
C GLU A 16 1.41 2.17 7.74
N VAL A 17 0.84 2.99 6.86
CA VAL A 17 0.26 2.54 5.59
C VAL A 17 1.32 1.92 4.68
N LEU A 18 2.47 2.61 4.52
CA LEU A 18 3.59 2.11 3.73
C LEU A 18 4.14 0.79 4.29
N GLN A 19 4.18 0.64 5.62
CA GLN A 19 4.60 -0.59 6.28
C GLN A 19 3.61 -1.75 6.04
N PHE A 20 2.30 -1.48 6.07
CA PHE A 20 1.28 -2.48 5.74
C PHE A 20 1.30 -2.89 4.28
N LEU A 21 1.53 -1.95 3.36
CA LEU A 21 1.74 -2.25 1.94
C LEU A 21 2.93 -3.20 1.77
N TYR A 22 4.07 -2.89 2.40
CA TYR A 22 5.21 -3.80 2.39
C TYR A 22 4.83 -5.19 2.90
N GLN A 23 4.20 -5.30 4.07
CA GLN A 23 3.84 -6.60 4.66
C GLN A 23 2.90 -7.41 3.75
N GLN A 24 1.89 -6.75 3.17
CA GLN A 24 0.89 -7.38 2.31
C GLN A 24 1.52 -8.07 1.09
N TYR A 25 2.51 -7.43 0.46
CA TYR A 25 3.11 -7.94 -0.78
C TYR A 25 4.49 -8.59 -0.60
N HIS A 26 5.12 -8.42 0.56
CA HIS A 26 6.36 -9.12 0.91
C HIS A 26 6.08 -10.54 1.38
N TYR A 27 5.11 -10.73 2.28
CA TYR A 27 4.83 -12.02 2.90
C TYR A 27 3.76 -12.86 2.17
N SER A 28 3.07 -12.29 1.17
CA SER A 28 2.11 -13.03 0.35
C SER A 28 2.50 -13.01 -1.13
N PRO A 29 3.20 -14.05 -1.61
CA PRO A 29 3.48 -14.23 -3.04
C PRO A 29 2.20 -14.24 -3.89
N LYS A 30 1.11 -14.79 -3.35
CA LYS A 30 -0.22 -14.78 -3.98
C LYS A 30 -0.72 -13.36 -4.21
N ALA A 31 -0.70 -12.51 -3.18
CA ALA A 31 -1.17 -11.13 -3.29
C ALA A 31 -0.30 -10.32 -4.27
N LEU A 32 1.02 -10.57 -4.31
CA LEU A 32 1.91 -9.95 -5.29
C LEU A 32 1.62 -10.40 -6.72
N ARG A 33 1.28 -11.68 -6.93
CA ARG A 33 0.86 -12.19 -8.24
C ARG A 33 -0.44 -11.55 -8.70
N GLU A 34 -1.46 -11.52 -7.83
CA GLU A 34 -2.74 -10.86 -8.10
C GLU A 34 -2.57 -9.38 -8.46
N LEU A 35 -1.74 -8.65 -7.70
CA LEU A 35 -1.40 -7.26 -8.00
C LEU A 35 -0.78 -7.09 -9.39
N ARG A 36 0.13 -7.97 -9.80
CA ARG A 36 0.78 -7.92 -11.12
C ARG A 36 -0.19 -8.24 -12.26
N MET A 37 -1.09 -9.21 -12.06
CA MET A 37 -2.13 -9.52 -13.05
C MET A 37 -3.08 -8.33 -13.23
N LEU A 38 -3.46 -7.66 -12.13
CA LEU A 38 -4.27 -6.45 -12.20
C LEU A 38 -3.54 -5.31 -12.89
N ALA A 39 -2.25 -5.11 -12.62
CA ALA A 39 -1.45 -4.11 -13.32
C ALA A 39 -1.44 -4.35 -14.83
N GLN A 40 -1.26 -5.61 -15.25
CA GLN A 40 -1.31 -6.00 -16.65
C GLN A 40 -2.69 -5.74 -17.27
N ALA A 41 -3.77 -6.08 -16.57
CA ALA A 41 -5.14 -5.86 -17.05
C ALA A 41 -5.51 -4.37 -17.15
N LEU A 42 -4.92 -3.52 -16.30
CA LEU A 42 -5.09 -2.07 -16.32
C LEU A 42 -4.12 -1.37 -17.28
N GLU A 43 -3.21 -2.11 -17.93
CA GLU A 43 -2.10 -1.56 -18.74
C GLU A 43 -1.21 -0.58 -17.96
N GLU A 44 -1.12 -0.79 -16.64
CA GLU A 44 -0.39 0.07 -15.70
C GLU A 44 0.92 -0.57 -15.23
N LYS A 45 1.85 0.27 -14.78
CA LYS A 45 3.08 -0.22 -14.11
C LYS A 45 2.82 -0.40 -12.61
N VAL A 46 3.36 -1.48 -12.06
CA VAL A 46 3.37 -1.70 -10.60
C VAL A 46 4.76 -2.01 -10.08
N LEU A 47 5.14 -1.28 -9.03
CA LEU A 47 6.38 -1.50 -8.29
C LEU A 47 6.08 -2.24 -6.98
N LYS A 48 6.92 -3.22 -6.64
CA LYS A 48 6.79 -3.94 -5.36
C LYS A 48 7.10 -2.98 -4.20
N PRO A 49 6.23 -2.86 -3.18
CA PRO A 49 6.52 -2.07 -1.98
C PRO A 49 7.80 -2.51 -1.27
N THR A 50 8.51 -1.55 -0.71
CA THR A 50 9.79 -1.76 -0.03
C THR A 50 9.69 -1.57 1.47
N ASN A 51 10.59 -2.22 2.21
CA ASN A 51 10.66 -2.08 3.65
C ASN A 51 11.01 -0.64 4.05
N LEU A 52 10.46 -0.17 5.17
CA LEU A 52 10.79 1.12 5.75
C LEU A 52 11.93 1.06 6.78
N ARG A 53 12.39 -0.14 7.15
CA ARG A 53 13.47 -0.31 8.12
C ARG A 53 14.83 0.09 7.54
N GLY A 54 15.50 1.03 8.21
CA GLY A 54 16.91 1.34 8.00
C GLY A 54 17.37 2.58 8.78
N ALA A 55 18.69 2.82 8.83
CA ALA A 55 19.29 3.91 9.61
C ALA A 55 18.90 5.31 9.14
N ARG A 56 18.46 5.45 7.88
CA ARG A 56 18.05 6.73 7.26
C ARG A 56 16.56 6.74 6.91
N TRP A 57 15.72 7.01 7.90
CA TRP A 57 14.26 6.93 7.77
C TRP A 57 13.68 7.74 6.58
N LEU A 58 14.14 8.98 6.36
CA LEU A 58 13.54 9.89 5.36
C LEU A 58 13.71 9.38 3.91
N PRO A 59 14.90 8.95 3.45
CA PRO A 59 15.06 8.29 2.16
C PRO A 59 14.17 7.06 1.96
N TYR A 60 13.96 6.23 2.99
CA TYR A 60 13.09 5.04 2.89
C TYR A 60 11.63 5.43 2.72
N ILE A 61 11.15 6.41 3.49
CA ILE A 61 9.79 6.95 3.32
C ILE A 61 9.63 7.52 1.92
N HIS A 62 10.55 8.38 1.47
CA HIS A 62 10.48 8.98 0.14
C HIS A 62 10.39 7.92 -0.96
N LYS A 63 11.24 6.88 -0.90
CA LYS A 63 11.21 5.76 -1.87
C LYS A 63 9.89 5.00 -1.83
N ALA A 64 9.40 4.66 -0.64
CA ALA A 64 8.16 3.90 -0.49
C ALA A 64 6.93 4.73 -0.93
N THR A 65 6.90 6.03 -0.61
CA THR A 65 5.89 6.97 -1.10
C THR A 65 5.92 7.07 -2.62
N LYS A 66 7.12 7.18 -3.23
CA LYS A 66 7.24 7.19 -4.70
C LYS A 66 6.66 5.92 -5.33
N ILE A 67 6.92 4.74 -4.75
CA ILE A 67 6.33 3.47 -5.21
C ILE A 67 4.80 3.49 -5.10
N LEU A 68 4.28 4.00 -3.98
CA LEU A 68 2.84 4.14 -3.76
C LEU A 68 2.21 5.03 -4.83
N CYS A 69 2.75 6.23 -5.06
CA CYS A 69 2.22 7.16 -6.05
C CYS A 69 2.27 6.58 -7.47
N THR A 70 3.41 6.02 -7.88
CA THR A 70 3.56 5.42 -9.22
C THR A 70 2.60 4.27 -9.47
N SER A 71 2.24 3.50 -8.44
CA SER A 71 1.39 2.31 -8.59
C SER A 71 0.00 2.48 -7.97
N TYR A 72 -0.43 3.73 -7.75
CA TYR A 72 -1.60 4.06 -6.95
C TYR A 72 -2.89 3.40 -7.48
N ALA A 73 -3.15 3.53 -8.78
CA ALA A 73 -4.35 2.98 -9.41
C ALA A 73 -4.45 1.45 -9.20
N VAL A 74 -3.34 0.74 -9.40
CA VAL A 74 -3.26 -0.72 -9.22
C VAL A 74 -3.49 -1.12 -7.76
N PHE A 75 -2.90 -0.39 -6.80
CA PHE A 75 -3.14 -0.68 -5.38
C PHE A 75 -4.60 -0.48 -5.00
N VAL A 76 -5.22 0.63 -5.44
CA VAL A 76 -6.65 0.88 -5.18
C VAL A 76 -7.49 -0.24 -5.76
N ALA A 77 -7.29 -0.59 -7.04
CA ALA A 77 -8.04 -1.65 -7.70
C ALA A 77 -7.91 -2.99 -6.97
N HIS A 78 -6.68 -3.37 -6.56
CA HIS A 78 -6.47 -4.63 -5.86
C HIS A 78 -7.13 -4.66 -4.48
N PHE A 79 -7.12 -3.55 -3.73
CA PHE A 79 -7.84 -3.50 -2.46
C PHE A 79 -9.35 -3.47 -2.64
N GLU A 80 -9.85 -2.87 -3.72
CA GLU A 80 -11.28 -2.92 -4.05
C GLU A 80 -11.74 -4.33 -4.40
N ASP A 81 -10.96 -5.05 -5.21
CA ASP A 81 -11.18 -6.47 -5.46
C ASP A 81 -11.16 -7.29 -4.16
N GLN A 82 -10.17 -7.06 -3.27
CA GLN A 82 -10.12 -7.72 -1.96
C GLN A 82 -11.34 -7.46 -1.06
N ILE A 83 -11.99 -6.31 -1.21
CA ILE A 83 -13.16 -5.92 -0.40
C ILE A 83 -14.47 -6.30 -1.10
N SER A 84 -14.42 -6.67 -2.38
CA SER A 84 -15.60 -6.98 -3.17
C SER A 84 -16.37 -8.17 -2.58
N PRO A 85 -17.70 -8.06 -2.42
CA PRO A 85 -18.53 -9.20 -1.99
C PRO A 85 -18.53 -10.32 -3.03
N GLU A 86 -18.25 -10.01 -4.29
CA GLU A 86 -18.22 -10.95 -5.42
C GLU A 86 -16.90 -11.75 -5.48
N ARG A 87 -15.86 -11.32 -4.75
CA ARG A 87 -14.56 -11.98 -4.77
C ARG A 87 -14.66 -13.41 -4.23
N THR A 88 -14.17 -14.36 -5.01
CA THR A 88 -14.07 -15.77 -4.62
C THR A 88 -12.66 -16.33 -4.90
N PRO A 89 -12.00 -16.99 -3.93
CA PRO A 89 -12.40 -17.11 -2.53
C PRO A 89 -12.24 -15.79 -1.76
N GLN A 90 -13.05 -15.62 -0.72
CA GLN A 90 -12.99 -14.43 0.12
C GLN A 90 -11.67 -14.38 0.93
N PRO A 91 -11.06 -13.19 1.10
CA PRO A 91 -9.88 -13.04 1.95
C PRO A 91 -10.19 -13.33 3.42
N SER A 92 -9.16 -13.66 4.21
CA SER A 92 -9.32 -13.78 5.66
C SER A 92 -9.71 -12.45 6.29
N ALA A 93 -10.37 -12.50 7.45
CA ALA A 93 -10.80 -11.30 8.19
C ALA A 93 -9.65 -10.31 8.43
N ALA A 94 -8.44 -10.81 8.72
CA ALA A 94 -7.26 -9.97 8.91
C ALA A 94 -6.81 -9.26 7.61
N VAL A 95 -6.85 -9.95 6.47
CA VAL A 95 -6.52 -9.35 5.17
C VAL A 95 -7.58 -8.31 4.80
N LEU A 96 -8.86 -8.64 4.99
CA LEU A 96 -9.98 -7.75 4.71
C LEU A 96 -9.91 -6.48 5.58
N GLY A 97 -9.60 -6.61 6.87
CA GLY A 97 -9.41 -5.47 7.78
C GLY A 97 -8.30 -4.53 7.32
N ARG A 98 -7.14 -5.09 6.92
CA ARG A 98 -6.03 -4.30 6.36
C ARG A 98 -6.41 -3.63 5.04
N ALA A 99 -7.04 -4.35 4.12
CA ALA A 99 -7.50 -3.82 2.84
C ALA A 99 -8.44 -2.63 3.03
N LYS A 100 -9.43 -2.75 3.93
CA LYS A 100 -10.37 -1.67 4.27
C LYS A 100 -9.65 -0.43 4.82
N ASN A 101 -8.70 -0.62 5.74
CA ASN A 101 -7.93 0.48 6.33
C ASN A 101 -7.09 1.21 5.27
N ILE A 102 -6.32 0.47 4.46
CA ILE A 102 -5.47 1.04 3.42
C ILE A 102 -6.31 1.74 2.36
N ARG A 103 -7.39 1.10 1.85
CA ARG A 103 -8.29 1.73 0.88
C ARG A 103 -8.87 3.05 1.40
N LYS A 104 -9.33 3.08 2.66
CA LYS A 104 -9.85 4.29 3.29
C LYS A 104 -8.80 5.41 3.26
N TYR A 105 -7.57 5.10 3.67
CA TYR A 105 -6.47 6.07 3.63
C TYR A 105 -6.20 6.58 2.22
N LEU A 106 -6.02 5.67 1.24
CA LEU A 106 -5.74 6.05 -0.15
C LEU A 106 -6.81 6.97 -0.73
N LYS A 107 -8.10 6.64 -0.53
CA LYS A 107 -9.20 7.45 -1.06
C LYS A 107 -9.39 8.80 -0.35
N CYS A 108 -9.09 8.89 0.95
CA CYS A 108 -9.16 10.16 1.68
C CYS A 108 -8.12 11.18 1.19
N HIS A 109 -7.03 10.72 0.55
CA HIS A 109 -5.92 11.57 0.11
C HIS A 109 -5.75 11.59 -1.42
N LYS A 110 -6.86 11.44 -2.17
CA LYS A 110 -6.87 11.38 -3.66
C LYS A 110 -6.45 12.70 -4.36
N ASN A 111 -6.30 13.81 -3.63
CA ASN A 111 -6.08 15.16 -4.19
C ASN A 111 -4.82 15.83 -3.63
N VAL A 112 -3.64 15.26 -3.89
CA VAL A 112 -2.36 15.99 -3.77
C VAL A 112 -1.60 15.85 -5.07
#